data_AF-A0A966F221-F1
#
_entry.id   AF-A0A966F221-F1
#
_cell.length_a   1.000
_cell.length_b   1.000
_cell.length_c   1.000
_cell.angle_alpha   90.00
_cell.angle_beta   90.00
_cell.angle_gamma   90.00
#
_symmetry.space_group_name_H-M   'P 1'
#
loop_
_entity.id
_entity.type
_entity.pdbx_description
1 polymer ?
#
loop_
_entity_poly.entity_id
_entity_poly.type
_entity_poly.pdbx_seq_one_letter_code
_entity_poly.pdbx_strand_id
1 'polypeptide(L)'
;QALTENEAMAGNPTFSRPMRYFGLVTALNTADTTAEKQISLINNRLRKANDEIMFFALELGKISKSEQKNLLAHPDLKHFRYYLERLFASAKHQLTESEEKIINLKSRQSYGRWVDMTDKIISQRHITWQGKKIALPEAIELVNLQTFSNKPKLWHLIINEMKQIGEVAEHEFNAIIND
;
A
#
# COMPACT_ATOMS: atom_id res chain seq x y z
N GLN A 1 28.11 10.49 -0.28
CA GLN A 1 27.34 11.70 0.10
C GLN A 1 25.86 11.59 -0.31
N ALA A 2 25.53 11.55 -1.61
CA ALA A 2 24.12 11.51 -2.05
C ALA A 2 23.28 10.36 -1.45
N LEU A 3 23.84 9.15 -1.31
CA LEU A 3 23.17 8.02 -0.65
C LEU A 3 22.85 8.30 0.83
N THR A 4 23.76 8.98 1.54
CA THR A 4 23.58 9.37 2.94
C THR A 4 22.48 10.42 3.08
N GLU A 5 22.44 11.41 2.18
CA GLU A 5 21.40 12.44 2.17
C GLU A 5 20.02 11.84 1.85
N ASN A 6 19.95 10.90 0.90
CA ASN A 6 18.72 10.18 0.60
C ASN A 6 18.22 9.35 1.80
N GLU A 7 19.11 8.61 2.47
CA GLU A 7 18.77 7.84 3.67
C GLU A 7 18.27 8.74 4.81
N ALA A 8 18.95 9.87 5.06
CA ALA A 8 18.57 10.83 6.10
C ALA A 8 17.20 11.46 5.82
N MET A 9 16.94 11.81 4.55
CA MET A 9 15.63 12.32 4.12
C MET A 9 14.54 11.26 4.32
N ALA A 10 14.74 10.03 3.84
CA ALA A 10 13.77 8.94 3.97
C ALA A 10 13.49 8.58 5.44
N GLY A 11 14.49 8.67 6.31
CA GLY A 11 14.40 8.41 7.75
C GLY A 11 13.79 9.55 8.57
N ASN A 12 13.45 10.69 7.98
CA ASN A 12 13.05 11.87 8.73
C ASN A 12 11.74 11.65 9.51
N PRO A 13 11.73 11.82 10.86
CA PRO A 13 10.57 11.57 11.69
C PRO A 13 9.42 12.56 11.49
N THR A 14 9.72 13.75 10.93
CA THR A 14 8.79 14.89 10.83
C THR A 14 7.50 14.53 10.08
N PHE A 15 7.61 13.72 9.02
CA PHE A 15 6.46 13.26 8.25
C PHE A 15 6.11 11.80 8.51
N SER A 16 7.11 10.96 8.83
CA SER A 16 6.89 9.52 9.02
C SER A 16 6.16 9.18 10.34
N ARG A 17 6.35 9.96 11.42
CA ARG A 17 5.63 9.75 12.69
C ARG A 17 4.14 10.13 12.57
N PRO A 18 3.77 11.32 12.05
CA PRO A 18 2.36 11.65 11.84
C PRO A 18 1.67 10.70 10.88
N MET A 19 2.33 10.30 9.78
CA MET A 19 1.75 9.34 8.84
C MET A 19 1.44 8.00 9.51
N ARG A 20 2.36 7.46 10.31
CA ARG A 20 2.14 6.23 11.08
C ARG A 20 1.01 6.38 12.09
N TYR A 21 1.00 7.47 12.86
CA TYR A 21 -0.04 7.73 13.85
C TYR A 21 -1.44 7.77 13.22
N PHE A 22 -1.64 8.61 12.20
CA PHE A 22 -2.95 8.72 11.56
C PHE A 22 -3.33 7.44 10.80
N GLY A 23 -2.37 6.72 10.20
CA GLY A 23 -2.64 5.43 9.59
C GLY A 23 -3.18 4.40 10.59
N LEU A 24 -2.62 4.36 11.81
CA LEU A 24 -3.14 3.51 12.89
C LEU A 24 -4.52 3.97 13.38
N VAL A 25 -4.76 5.28 13.49
CA VAL A 25 -6.09 5.82 13.84
C VAL A 25 -7.13 5.43 12.79
N THR A 26 -6.80 5.54 11.50
CA THR A 26 -7.68 5.10 10.40
C THR A 26 -7.95 3.60 10.46
N ALA A 27 -6.96 2.78 10.83
CA ALA A 27 -7.15 1.34 11.00
C ALA A 27 -8.08 0.99 12.18
N LEU A 28 -8.11 1.82 13.24
CA LEU A 28 -9.02 1.66 14.38
C LEU A 28 -10.43 2.18 14.07
N ASN A 29 -10.53 3.23 13.27
CA ASN A 29 -11.81 3.85 12.90
C ASN A 29 -11.74 4.42 11.47
N THR A 30 -12.25 3.66 10.51
CA THR A 30 -12.29 4.04 9.09
C THR A 30 -13.22 5.21 8.79
N ALA A 31 -14.08 5.61 9.74
CA ALA A 31 -14.96 6.77 9.61
C ALA A 31 -14.36 8.07 10.19
N ASP A 32 -13.12 8.05 10.70
CA ASP A 32 -12.45 9.24 11.24
C ASP A 32 -12.01 10.21 10.12
N THR A 33 -12.86 11.22 9.87
CA THR A 33 -12.62 12.27 8.88
C THR A 33 -11.42 13.17 9.20
N THR A 34 -11.01 13.25 10.47
CA THR A 34 -9.83 14.03 10.88
C THR A 34 -8.57 13.30 10.46
N ALA A 35 -8.47 12.00 10.76
CA ALA A 35 -7.34 11.18 10.34
C ALA A 35 -7.20 11.16 8.81
N GLU A 36 -8.31 10.96 8.09
CA GLU A 36 -8.32 10.99 6.62
C GLU A 36 -7.79 12.33 6.06
N LYS A 37 -8.28 13.46 6.61
CA LYS A 37 -7.84 14.80 6.18
C LYS A 37 -6.35 15.03 6.44
N GLN A 38 -5.83 14.57 7.58
CA GLN A 38 -4.41 14.73 7.92
C GLN A 38 -3.52 13.87 7.02
N ILE A 39 -3.88 12.61 6.75
CA ILE A 39 -3.17 11.74 5.81
C ILE A 39 -3.17 12.36 4.40
N SER A 40 -4.30 12.90 3.95
CA SER A 40 -4.40 13.59 2.67
C SER A 40 -3.48 14.80 2.60
N LEU A 41 -3.43 15.62 3.65
CA LEU A 41 -2.55 16.79 3.73
C LEU A 41 -1.06 16.40 3.70
N ILE A 42 -0.66 15.39 4.48
CA ILE A 42 0.74 14.90 4.49
C ILE A 42 1.14 14.42 3.10
N ASN A 43 0.32 13.58 2.48
CA ASN A 43 0.59 13.07 1.14
C ASN A 43 0.69 14.19 0.09
N ASN A 44 -0.20 15.18 0.14
CA ASN A 44 -0.17 16.31 -0.80
C ASN A 44 1.12 17.13 -0.66
N ARG A 45 1.63 17.29 0.57
CA ARG A 45 2.91 17.97 0.83
C ARG A 45 4.10 17.15 0.33
N LEU A 46 4.10 15.85 0.60
CA LEU A 46 5.20 14.95 0.22
C LEU A 46 5.25 14.63 -1.27
N ARG A 47 4.13 14.70 -2.00
CA ARG A 47 4.08 14.36 -3.43
C ARG A 47 5.14 15.11 -4.24
N LYS A 48 5.22 16.43 -4.09
CA LYS A 48 6.21 17.24 -4.83
C LYS A 48 7.65 16.83 -4.51
N ALA A 49 7.94 16.61 -3.23
CA ALA A 49 9.26 16.16 -2.81
C ALA A 49 9.60 14.78 -3.37
N ASN A 50 8.64 13.84 -3.37
CA ASN A 50 8.81 12.52 -3.98
C ASN A 50 9.09 12.61 -5.49
N ASP A 51 8.38 13.47 -6.21
CA ASP A 51 8.58 13.68 -7.65
C ASP A 51 9.98 14.24 -7.94
N GLU A 52 10.47 15.16 -7.10
CA GLU A 52 11.79 15.80 -7.24
C GLU A 52 12.96 14.83 -6.96
N ILE A 53 12.77 13.81 -6.13
CA ILE A 53 13.85 12.86 -5.76
C ILE A 53 13.80 11.56 -6.58
N MET A 54 12.73 11.34 -7.35
CA MET A 54 12.50 10.08 -8.07
C MET A 54 13.61 9.76 -9.07
N PHE A 55 14.21 10.78 -9.70
CA PHE A 55 15.33 10.62 -10.63
C PHE A 55 16.49 9.84 -9.97
N PHE A 56 16.73 10.00 -8.67
CA PHE A 56 17.89 9.43 -8.00
C PHE A 56 17.91 7.90 -8.10
N ALA A 57 16.76 7.26 -7.85
CA ALA A 57 16.65 5.80 -7.96
C ALA A 57 16.68 5.32 -9.42
N LEU A 58 16.09 6.09 -10.35
CA LEU A 58 16.04 5.76 -11.76
C LEU A 58 17.43 5.86 -12.42
N GLU A 59 18.17 6.94 -12.16
CA GLU A 59 19.50 7.16 -12.70
C GLU A 59 20.50 6.13 -12.15
N LEU A 60 20.42 5.79 -10.86
CA LEU A 60 21.20 4.68 -10.30
C LEU A 60 20.85 3.35 -11.00
N GLY A 61 19.58 3.13 -11.33
CA GLY A 61 19.12 1.91 -12.01
C GLY A 61 19.67 1.76 -13.44
N LYS A 62 19.93 2.88 -14.13
CA LYS A 62 20.46 2.93 -15.49
C LYS A 62 21.97 2.70 -15.59
N ILE A 63 22.70 2.72 -14.48
CA ILE A 63 24.15 2.47 -14.44
C ILE A 63 24.47 1.12 -15.08
N SER A 64 25.58 1.03 -15.82
CA SER A 64 25.96 -0.19 -16.52
C SER A 64 26.17 -1.37 -15.54
N LYS A 65 25.90 -2.60 -15.98
CA LYS A 65 26.06 -3.80 -15.13
C LYS A 65 27.50 -3.98 -14.61
N SER A 66 28.49 -3.48 -15.34
CA SER A 66 29.89 -3.50 -14.92
C SER A 66 30.10 -2.55 -13.73
N GLU A 67 29.64 -1.31 -13.84
CA GLU A 67 29.75 -0.31 -12.79
C GLU A 67 28.91 -0.66 -11.56
N GLN A 68 27.71 -1.25 -11.75
CA GLN A 68 26.90 -1.77 -10.64
C GLN A 68 27.71 -2.77 -9.80
N LYS A 69 28.44 -3.69 -10.42
CA LYS A 69 29.31 -4.64 -9.69
C LYS A 69 30.42 -3.92 -8.91
N ASN A 70 31.03 -2.90 -9.51
CA ASN A 70 32.06 -2.10 -8.85
C ASN A 70 31.51 -1.36 -7.63
N LEU A 71 30.32 -0.75 -7.76
CA LEU A 71 29.64 -0.06 -6.65
C LEU A 71 29.28 -1.02 -5.51
N LEU A 72 28.81 -2.22 -5.82
CA LEU A 72 28.47 -3.24 -4.82
C LEU A 72 29.69 -3.81 -4.08
N ALA A 73 30.87 -3.76 -4.71
CA ALA A 73 32.13 -4.20 -4.13
C ALA A 73 32.87 -3.08 -3.37
N HIS A 74 32.46 -1.81 -3.52
CA HIS A 74 33.19 -0.68 -2.95
C HIS A 74 33.06 -0.65 -1.40
N PRO A 75 34.17 -0.57 -0.66
CA PRO A 75 34.15 -0.65 0.81
C PRO A 75 33.35 0.50 1.46
N ASP A 76 33.44 1.72 0.93
CA ASP A 76 32.68 2.87 1.44
C ASP A 76 31.17 2.76 1.23
N LEU A 77 30.73 1.88 0.33
CA LEU A 77 29.31 1.63 0.04
C LEU A 77 28.76 0.42 0.80
N LYS A 78 29.57 -0.21 1.68
CA LYS A 78 29.17 -1.41 2.42
C LYS A 78 27.87 -1.22 3.20
N HIS A 79 27.66 -0.05 3.80
CA HIS A 79 26.42 0.29 4.51
C HIS A 79 25.19 0.27 3.58
N PHE A 80 25.34 0.75 2.34
CA PHE A 80 24.27 0.87 1.36
C PHE A 80 24.13 -0.37 0.45
N ARG A 81 24.95 -1.40 0.63
CA ARG A 81 25.03 -2.54 -0.29
C ARG A 81 23.67 -3.20 -0.54
N TYR A 82 22.93 -3.50 0.53
CA TYR A 82 21.61 -4.13 0.41
C TYR A 82 20.62 -3.25 -0.36
N TYR A 83 20.62 -1.95 -0.08
CA TYR A 83 19.79 -0.99 -0.78
C TYR A 83 20.12 -0.96 -2.28
N LEU A 84 21.39 -0.91 -2.64
CA LEU A 84 21.86 -0.90 -4.03
C LEU A 84 21.55 -2.23 -4.75
N GLU A 85 21.72 -3.38 -4.09
CA GLU A 85 21.36 -4.70 -4.65
C GLU A 85 19.87 -4.75 -5.00
N ARG A 86 19.01 -4.30 -4.08
CA ARG A 86 17.55 -4.22 -4.29
C ARG A 86 17.21 -3.28 -5.44
N LEU A 87 17.83 -2.10 -5.47
CA LEU A 87 17.61 -1.08 -6.50
C LEU A 87 17.99 -1.61 -7.89
N PHE A 88 19.17 -2.21 -8.04
CA PHE A 88 19.64 -2.74 -9.32
C PHE A 88 18.83 -3.96 -9.79
N ALA A 89 18.31 -4.76 -8.84
CA ALA A 89 17.42 -5.86 -9.15
C ALA A 89 16.05 -5.39 -9.63
N SER A 90 15.51 -4.30 -9.06
CA SER A 90 14.25 -3.69 -9.47
C SER A 90 14.37 -2.85 -10.74
N ALA A 91 15.55 -2.30 -11.04
CA ALA A 91 15.75 -1.40 -12.19
C ALA A 91 15.36 -2.01 -13.54
N LYS A 92 15.44 -3.34 -13.69
CA LYS A 92 15.00 -4.06 -14.90
C LYS A 92 13.47 -4.03 -15.11
N HIS A 93 12.73 -3.61 -14.09
CA HIS A 93 11.27 -3.50 -14.08
C HIS A 93 10.78 -2.04 -14.01
N GLN A 94 11.70 -1.07 -13.99
CA GLN A 94 11.34 0.34 -13.98
C GLN A 94 10.98 0.79 -15.39
N LEU A 95 9.93 1.61 -15.48
CA LEU A 95 9.55 2.30 -16.70
C LEU A 95 10.42 3.55 -16.90
N THR A 96 10.24 4.28 -18.00
CA THR A 96 10.87 5.60 -18.14
C THR A 96 10.36 6.56 -17.06
N GLU A 97 11.14 7.59 -16.72
CA GLU A 97 10.74 8.56 -15.68
C GLU A 97 9.37 9.21 -15.97
N SER A 98 9.09 9.52 -17.23
CA SER A 98 7.80 10.07 -17.66
C SER A 98 6.64 9.09 -17.42
N GLU A 99 6.85 7.81 -17.70
CA GLU A 99 5.87 6.75 -17.46
C GLU A 99 5.65 6.53 -15.95
N GLU A 100 6.73 6.45 -15.16
CA GLU A 100 6.65 6.34 -13.69
C GLU A 100 5.93 7.53 -13.06
N LYS A 101 6.16 8.76 -13.56
CA LYS A 101 5.41 9.96 -13.12
C LYS A 101 3.92 9.82 -13.39
N ILE A 102 3.53 9.30 -14.55
CA ILE A 102 2.12 9.09 -14.90
C ILE A 102 1.51 8.03 -13.99
N ILE A 103 2.18 6.89 -13.79
CA ILE A 103 1.71 5.82 -12.91
C ILE A 103 1.55 6.35 -11.49
N ASN A 104 2.54 7.06 -10.93
CA ASN A 104 2.45 7.64 -9.59
C ASN A 104 1.34 8.70 -9.47
N LEU A 105 1.11 9.49 -10.52
CA LEU A 105 0.06 10.49 -10.56
C LEU A 105 -1.34 9.87 -10.60
N LYS A 106 -1.49 8.67 -11.17
CA LYS A 106 -2.79 8.02 -11.41
C LYS A 106 -3.10 6.90 -10.41
N SER A 107 -2.11 6.20 -9.89
CA SER A 107 -2.26 5.00 -9.07
C SER A 107 -3.12 5.22 -7.82
N ARG A 108 -3.00 6.39 -7.19
CA ARG A 108 -3.84 6.73 -6.03
C ARG A 108 -5.30 6.93 -6.43
N GLN A 109 -5.55 7.57 -7.57
CA GLN A 109 -6.88 7.95 -8.06
C GLN A 109 -7.59 6.77 -8.72
N SER A 110 -6.82 5.79 -9.22
CA SER A 110 -7.32 4.50 -9.69
C SER A 110 -7.32 3.49 -8.53
N TYR A 111 -6.30 2.64 -8.47
CA TYR A 111 -6.20 1.52 -7.54
C TYR A 111 -6.40 1.92 -6.07
N GLY A 112 -5.77 3.02 -5.64
CA GLY A 112 -5.89 3.47 -4.25
C GLY A 112 -7.32 3.81 -3.82
N ARG A 113 -8.06 4.56 -4.65
CA ARG A 113 -9.47 4.90 -4.38
C ARG A 113 -10.37 3.66 -4.40
N TRP A 114 -10.05 2.68 -5.23
CA TRP A 114 -10.77 1.41 -5.26
C TRP A 114 -10.57 0.61 -3.96
N VAL A 115 -9.34 0.50 -3.47
CA VAL A 115 -9.05 -0.14 -2.16
C VAL A 115 -9.80 0.59 -1.05
N ASP A 116 -9.68 1.93 -0.97
CA ASP A 116 -10.37 2.75 0.04
C ASP A 116 -11.90 2.53 0.01
N MET A 117 -12.50 2.49 -1.19
CA MET A 117 -13.93 2.27 -1.37
C MET A 117 -14.34 0.87 -0.90
N THR A 118 -13.61 -0.16 -1.31
CA THR A 118 -13.90 -1.56 -0.99
C THR A 118 -13.79 -1.80 0.51
N ASP A 119 -12.73 -1.31 1.14
CA ASP A 119 -12.53 -1.38 2.60
C ASP A 119 -13.65 -0.68 3.36
N LYS A 120 -14.09 0.49 2.87
CA LYS A 120 -15.23 1.21 3.47
C LYS A 120 -16.53 0.44 3.34
N ILE A 121 -16.81 -0.13 2.17
CA ILE A 121 -18.01 -0.96 1.96
C ILE A 121 -17.99 -2.16 2.91
N ILE A 122 -16.89 -2.91 2.98
CA ILE A 122 -16.77 -4.12 3.81
C ILE A 122 -16.83 -3.79 5.30
N SER A 123 -16.14 -2.74 5.75
CA SER A 123 -16.11 -2.36 7.18
C SER A 123 -17.46 -1.90 7.73
N GLN A 124 -18.37 -1.41 6.88
CA GLN A 124 -19.73 -1.02 7.27
C GLN A 124 -20.71 -2.19 7.33
N ARG A 125 -20.31 -3.37 6.84
CA ARG A 125 -21.17 -4.56 6.75
C ARG A 125 -21.16 -5.32 8.07
N HIS A 126 -22.28 -5.95 8.38
CA HIS A 126 -22.47 -6.65 9.64
C HIS A 126 -23.24 -7.94 9.40
N ILE A 127 -22.94 -8.96 10.20
CA ILE A 127 -23.73 -10.19 10.26
C ILE A 127 -24.21 -10.42 11.69
N THR A 128 -25.26 -11.22 11.83
CA THR A 128 -25.72 -11.70 13.14
C THR A 128 -25.17 -13.10 13.38
N TRP A 129 -24.28 -13.26 14.35
CA TRP A 129 -23.72 -14.54 14.76
C TRP A 129 -24.01 -14.80 16.23
N GLN A 130 -24.67 -15.91 16.54
CA GLN A 130 -25.03 -16.30 17.92
C GLN A 130 -25.76 -15.19 18.70
N GLY A 131 -26.67 -14.47 18.02
CA GLY A 131 -27.44 -13.36 18.62
C GLY A 131 -26.69 -12.04 18.76
N LYS A 132 -25.41 -11.97 18.36
CA LYS A 132 -24.61 -10.74 18.36
C LYS A 132 -24.46 -10.21 16.95
N LYS A 133 -24.64 -8.90 16.78
CA LYS A 133 -24.29 -8.19 15.55
C LYS A 133 -22.80 -7.89 15.59
N ILE A 134 -22.04 -8.46 14.65
CA ILE A 134 -20.59 -8.28 14.54
C ILE A 134 -20.25 -7.70 13.17
N ALA A 135 -19.16 -6.93 13.10
CA ALA A 135 -18.69 -6.38 11.84
C ALA A 135 -18.13 -7.49 10.94
N LEU A 136 -18.26 -7.34 9.61
CA LEU A 136 -17.81 -8.35 8.66
C LEU A 136 -16.29 -8.65 8.76
N PRO A 137 -15.39 -7.65 8.94
CA PRO A 137 -13.96 -7.93 9.16
C PRO A 137 -13.69 -8.78 10.41
N GLU A 138 -14.40 -8.49 11.51
CA GLU A 138 -14.30 -9.26 12.75
C GLU A 138 -14.78 -10.70 12.55
N ALA A 139 -15.89 -10.87 11.80
CA ALA A 139 -16.42 -12.20 11.48
C ALA A 139 -15.44 -13.07 10.71
N ILE A 140 -14.69 -12.50 9.75
CA ILE A 140 -13.68 -13.21 8.94
C ILE A 140 -12.58 -13.77 9.85
N GLU A 141 -12.03 -12.95 10.74
CA GLU A 141 -11.01 -13.41 11.70
C GLU A 141 -11.57 -14.47 12.66
N LEU A 142 -12.81 -14.29 13.08
CA LEU A 142 -13.49 -15.21 13.99
C LEU A 142 -13.64 -16.63 13.42
N VAL A 143 -13.69 -16.80 12.09
CA VAL A 143 -13.77 -18.13 11.43
C VAL A 143 -12.66 -19.05 11.89
N ASN A 144 -11.44 -18.53 12.03
CA ASN A 144 -10.28 -19.34 12.42
C ASN A 144 -10.39 -19.88 13.84
N LEU A 145 -11.12 -19.17 14.70
CA LEU A 145 -11.35 -19.49 16.11
C LEU A 145 -12.59 -20.39 16.35
N GLN A 146 -13.40 -20.64 15.32
CA GLN A 146 -14.59 -21.48 15.46
C GLN A 146 -14.29 -22.98 15.46
N THR A 147 -15.19 -23.76 16.06
CA THR A 147 -15.17 -25.23 15.97
C THR A 147 -15.48 -25.69 14.54
N PHE A 148 -15.08 -26.92 14.19
CA PHE A 148 -15.31 -27.50 12.86
C PHE A 148 -16.79 -27.45 12.42
N SER A 149 -17.73 -27.66 13.36
CA SER A 149 -19.18 -27.59 13.07
C SER A 149 -19.67 -26.16 12.82
N ASN A 150 -19.05 -25.17 13.45
CA ASN A 150 -19.48 -23.77 13.37
C ASN A 150 -18.80 -22.98 12.25
N LYS A 151 -17.58 -23.35 11.84
CA LYS A 151 -16.86 -22.75 10.70
C LYS A 151 -17.73 -22.60 9.44
N PRO A 152 -18.36 -23.67 8.90
CA PRO A 152 -19.15 -23.55 7.67
C PRO A 152 -20.40 -22.68 7.85
N LYS A 153 -20.99 -22.66 9.06
CA LYS A 153 -22.17 -21.82 9.35
C LYS A 153 -21.81 -20.34 9.35
N LEU A 154 -20.72 -19.98 10.04
CA LEU A 154 -20.22 -18.61 10.06
C LEU A 154 -19.77 -18.17 8.65
N TRP A 155 -19.05 -19.03 7.94
CA TRP A 155 -18.63 -18.77 6.56
C TRP A 155 -19.80 -18.52 5.61
N HIS A 156 -20.89 -19.28 5.74
CA HIS A 156 -22.08 -19.09 4.93
C HIS A 156 -22.69 -17.69 5.13
N LEU A 157 -22.75 -17.20 6.37
CA LEU A 157 -23.23 -15.85 6.66
C LEU A 157 -22.31 -14.77 6.07
N ILE A 158 -21.00 -14.94 6.21
CA ILE A 158 -20.00 -14.03 5.63
C ILE A 158 -20.17 -13.97 4.11
N ILE A 159 -20.23 -15.12 3.44
CA ILE A 159 -20.38 -15.19 1.98
C ILE A 159 -21.70 -14.60 1.52
N ASN A 160 -22.80 -14.82 2.24
CA ASN A 160 -24.09 -14.24 1.87
C ASN A 160 -24.05 -12.72 1.92
N GLU A 161 -23.36 -12.12 2.91
CA GLU A 161 -23.17 -10.67 2.96
C GLU A 161 -22.22 -10.18 1.86
N MET A 162 -21.11 -10.89 1.61
CA MET A 162 -20.17 -10.55 0.54
C MET A 162 -20.80 -10.64 -0.87
N LYS A 163 -21.74 -11.56 -1.09
CA LYS A 163 -22.48 -11.65 -2.36
C LYS A 163 -23.27 -10.38 -2.67
N GLN A 164 -23.73 -9.64 -1.65
CA GLN A 164 -24.46 -8.38 -1.84
C GLN A 164 -23.59 -7.27 -2.44
N ILE A 165 -22.27 -7.46 -2.47
CA ILE A 165 -21.31 -6.54 -3.11
C ILE A 165 -20.63 -7.19 -4.33
N GLY A 166 -21.16 -8.31 -4.80
CA GLY A 166 -20.58 -9.11 -5.89
C GLY A 166 -20.52 -8.35 -7.22
N GLU A 167 -21.53 -7.54 -7.55
CA GLU A 167 -21.55 -6.75 -8.78
C GLU A 167 -20.38 -5.76 -8.85
N VAL A 168 -20.03 -5.12 -7.73
CA VAL A 168 -18.86 -4.24 -7.65
C VAL A 168 -17.59 -5.03 -7.90
N ALA A 169 -17.42 -6.20 -7.26
CA ALA A 169 -16.24 -7.03 -7.47
C ALA A 169 -16.13 -7.56 -8.92
N GLU A 170 -17.25 -7.93 -9.54
CA GLU A 170 -17.29 -8.41 -10.93
C GLU A 170 -16.85 -7.34 -11.93
N HIS A 171 -17.39 -6.12 -11.82
CA HIS A 171 -16.99 -5.02 -12.68
C HIS A 171 -15.50 -4.71 -12.59
N GLU A 172 -14.90 -4.87 -11.41
CA GLU A 172 -13.48 -4.60 -11.16
C GLU A 172 -12.57 -5.71 -11.71
N PHE A 173 -12.91 -6.98 -11.51
CA PHE A 173 -12.18 -8.08 -12.14
C PHE A 173 -12.21 -7.98 -13.66
N ASN A 174 -13.38 -7.62 -14.23
CA ASN A 174 -13.50 -7.39 -15.65
C ASN A 174 -12.69 -6.19 -16.13
N ALA A 175 -12.61 -5.11 -15.34
CA ALA A 175 -11.75 -3.97 -15.69
C ALA A 175 -10.27 -4.34 -15.72
N ILE A 176 -9.80 -5.20 -14.80
CA ILE A 176 -8.39 -5.65 -14.75
C ILE A 176 -8.07 -6.66 -15.86
N ILE A 177 -9.01 -7.53 -16.22
CA ILE A 177 -8.79 -8.60 -17.21
C ILE A 177 -8.87 -8.09 -18.65
N ASN A 178 -9.69 -7.06 -18.90
CA ASN A 178 -9.90 -6.52 -20.25
C ASN A 178 -8.94 -5.38 -20.63
N ASP A 179 -8.04 -4.98 -19.73
CA ASP A 179 -6.93 -4.03 -19.96
C ASP A 179 -5.64 -4.82 -20.31
#